data_AF-A0A6V7PFH2-F1
#
_entry.id   AF-A0A6V7PFH2-F1
#
_cell.length_a   1.000
_cell.length_b   1.000
_cell.length_c   1.000
_cell.angle_alpha   90.00
_cell.angle_beta   90.00
_cell.angle_gamma   90.00
#
_symmetry.space_group_name_H-M   'P 1'
#
loop_
_entity.id
_entity.type
_entity.pdbx_description
1 polymer ?
#
loop_
_entity_poly.entity_id
_entity_poly.type
_entity_poly.pdbx_seq_one_letter_code
_entity_poly.pdbx_strand_id
1 'polypeptide(L)'
;MQSEPTLAKLDRFRIFTEWDHVFSLSKVLVLRRVTSDHTLFLFSTCERKLNQLFRFEEVWLSREDFNEKMPVWWNEVSRKRSNILNFAAKLRHCRKRSKNDALQIL
;
A
#
# COMPACT_ATOMS: atom_id res chain seq x y z
N MET A 1 -12.92 16.02 17.44
CA MET A 1 -11.62 15.52 17.95
C MET A 1 -11.38 16.17 19.30
N GLN A 2 -10.82 15.46 20.28
CA GLN A 2 -10.50 16.06 21.59
C GLN A 2 -9.49 17.20 21.43
N SER A 3 -9.67 18.27 22.20
CA SER A 3 -8.80 19.46 22.18
C SER A 3 -7.40 19.19 22.73
N GLU A 4 -7.29 18.31 23.73
CA GLU A 4 -6.03 17.91 24.34
C GLU A 4 -6.00 16.38 24.53
N PRO A 5 -5.62 15.61 23.51
CA PRO A 5 -5.56 14.16 23.61
C PRO A 5 -4.41 13.71 24.50
N THR A 6 -4.67 12.75 25.39
CA THR A 6 -3.60 12.07 26.14
C THR A 6 -2.90 11.07 25.22
N LEU A 7 -1.60 11.28 24.98
CA LEU A 7 -0.80 10.38 24.13
C LEU A 7 -0.31 9.18 24.94
N ALA A 8 -1.01 8.05 24.83
CA ALA A 8 -0.66 6.80 25.51
C ALA A 8 -0.32 5.67 24.51
N LYS A 9 0.74 4.90 24.80
CA LYS A 9 1.09 3.69 24.04
C LYS A 9 0.37 2.48 24.60
N LEU A 10 -0.87 2.28 24.15
CA LEU A 10 -1.78 1.23 24.63
C LEU A 10 -1.60 -0.09 23.88
N ASP A 11 -1.31 -0.04 22.59
CA ASP A 11 -1.24 -1.22 21.72
C ASP A 11 0.15 -1.86 21.76
N ARG A 12 0.25 -3.11 22.22
CA ARG A 12 1.51 -3.87 22.36
C ARG A 12 1.28 -5.36 22.12
N PHE A 13 2.29 -6.03 21.56
CA PHE A 13 2.35 -7.50 21.55
C PHE A 13 3.22 -8.00 22.70
N ARG A 14 2.82 -9.12 23.28
CA ARG A 14 3.63 -9.90 24.22
C ARG A 14 3.88 -11.26 23.59
N ILE A 15 5.13 -11.72 23.65
CA ILE A 15 5.58 -12.95 23.02
C ILE A 15 6.32 -13.75 24.10
N PHE A 16 6.08 -15.06 24.13
CA PHE A 16 6.80 -15.99 25.00
C PHE A 16 8.15 -16.34 24.38
N THR A 17 9.15 -16.56 25.22
CA THR A 17 10.53 -16.85 24.79
C THR A 17 10.59 -18.07 23.89
N GLU A 18 9.85 -19.13 24.23
CA GLU A 18 9.74 -20.38 23.47
C GLU A 18 9.19 -20.13 22.06
N TRP A 19 8.26 -19.18 21.94
CA TRP A 19 7.67 -18.81 20.67
C TRP A 19 8.67 -18.01 19.80
N ASP A 20 9.44 -17.12 20.40
CA ASP A 20 10.47 -16.34 19.69
C ASP A 20 11.59 -17.23 19.13
N HIS A 21 11.95 -18.30 19.85
CA HIS A 21 12.87 -19.31 19.34
C HIS A 21 12.37 -20.02 18.08
N VAL A 22 11.07 -20.28 17.99
CA VAL A 22 10.46 -20.95 16.82
C VAL A 22 10.29 -19.98 15.64
N PHE A 23 10.02 -18.70 15.91
CA PHE A 23 9.73 -17.68 14.91
C PHE A 23 10.67 -16.47 15.03
N SER A 24 11.97 -16.73 15.03
CA SER A 24 13.03 -15.72 15.25
C SER A 24 13.08 -14.61 14.20
N LEU A 25 12.45 -14.82 13.04
CA LEU A 25 12.30 -13.83 11.98
C LEU A 25 10.99 -13.03 12.06
N SER A 26 10.24 -13.16 13.16
CA SER A 26 9.00 -12.43 13.35
C SER A 26 9.22 -10.92 13.37
N LYS A 27 8.32 -10.17 12.74
CA LYS A 27 8.39 -8.71 12.65
C LYS A 27 7.02 -8.10 12.91
N VAL A 28 7.02 -6.98 13.62
CA VAL A 28 5.85 -6.12 13.77
C VAL A 28 5.93 -5.01 12.73
N LEU A 29 4.90 -4.90 11.89
CA LEU A 29 4.74 -3.84 10.90
C LEU A 29 3.66 -2.87 11.36
N VAL A 30 3.93 -1.58 11.21
CA VAL A 30 2.95 -0.52 11.45
C VAL A 30 2.20 -0.26 10.16
N LEU A 31 0.88 -0.45 10.15
CA LEU A 31 0.04 -0.14 9.00
C LEU A 31 -0.35 1.34 9.00
N ARG A 32 -0.47 1.92 7.80
CA ARG A 32 -0.84 3.32 7.64
C ARG A 32 -2.28 3.57 8.07
N ARG A 33 -2.45 4.65 8.80
CA ARG A 33 -3.72 5.18 9.34
C ARG A 33 -4.60 5.69 8.20
N VAL A 34 -5.88 5.28 8.15
CA VAL A 34 -6.87 5.86 7.23
C VAL A 34 -8.09 6.41 7.96
N THR A 35 -8.54 5.78 9.06
CA THR A 35 -9.83 6.12 9.68
C THR A 35 -9.92 6.07 11.22
N SER A 36 -8.93 5.50 11.93
CA SER A 36 -8.94 5.35 13.41
C SER A 36 -7.79 6.13 14.05
N ASP A 37 -7.94 6.55 15.30
CA ASP A 37 -6.89 7.08 16.19
C ASP A 37 -5.97 6.04 16.82
N HIS A 38 -6.32 4.77 16.72
CA HIS A 38 -5.41 3.67 17.01
C HIS A 38 -4.52 3.32 15.80
N THR A 39 -3.29 2.91 16.11
CA THR A 39 -2.32 2.45 15.10
C THR A 39 -2.46 0.94 14.94
N LEU A 40 -2.86 0.48 13.76
CA LEU A 40 -2.93 -0.95 13.48
C LEU A 40 -1.52 -1.54 13.39
N PHE A 41 -1.23 -2.50 14.26
CA PHE A 41 -0.03 -3.32 14.16
C PHE A 41 -0.34 -4.66 13.50
N LEU A 42 0.54 -5.06 12.59
CA LEU A 42 0.51 -6.36 11.94
C LEU A 42 1.71 -7.18 12.39
N PHE A 43 1.44 -8.32 12.99
CA PHE A 43 2.47 -9.29 13.34
C PHE A 43 2.67 -10.29 12.20
N SER A 44 3.92 -10.47 11.76
CA SER A 44 4.27 -11.39 10.68
C SER A 44 5.36 -12.34 11.14
N THR A 45 5.09 -13.64 11.09
CA THR A 45 6.05 -14.72 11.37
C THR A 45 6.86 -15.15 10.14
N CYS A 46 6.45 -14.66 8.97
CA CYS A 46 7.09 -14.96 7.69
C CYS A 46 7.96 -13.79 7.25
N GLU A 47 9.05 -14.07 6.54
CA GLU A 47 9.70 -13.11 5.65
C GLU A 47 8.70 -12.73 4.56
N ARG A 48 7.82 -11.79 4.86
CA ARG A 48 7.09 -11.10 3.82
C ARG A 48 8.15 -10.40 3.00
N LYS A 49 8.44 -10.92 1.81
CA LYS A 49 8.91 -10.09 0.71
C LYS A 49 7.90 -8.95 0.68
N LEU A 50 8.31 -7.78 1.17
CA LEU A 50 7.60 -6.55 0.90
C LEU A 50 7.72 -6.41 -0.61
N ASN A 51 6.82 -7.06 -1.36
CA ASN A 51 6.76 -6.96 -2.80
C ASN A 51 6.77 -5.48 -3.06
N GLN A 52 7.84 -4.99 -3.70
CA GLN A 52 8.15 -3.58 -3.81
C GLN A 52 6.87 -2.86 -4.22
N LEU A 53 6.22 -2.29 -3.21
CA LEU A 53 4.87 -1.79 -3.37
C LEU A 53 5.03 -0.66 -4.34
N PHE A 54 4.27 -0.72 -5.44
CA PHE A 54 4.23 0.43 -6.33
C PHE A 54 3.81 1.63 -5.49
N ARG A 55 4.73 2.57 -5.34
CA ARG A 55 4.42 3.86 -4.78
C ARG A 55 4.29 4.79 -5.96
N PHE A 56 3.11 5.36 -6.10
CA PHE A 56 2.97 6.52 -6.95
C PHE A 56 3.71 7.66 -6.26
N GLU A 57 4.71 8.21 -6.94
CA GLU A 57 5.56 9.28 -6.44
C GLU A 57 5.35 10.55 -7.27
N GLU A 58 5.75 11.69 -6.75
CA GLU A 58 5.54 12.98 -7.42
C GLU A 58 6.25 13.08 -8.77
N VAL A 59 7.39 12.39 -8.93
CA VAL A 59 8.16 12.30 -10.19
C VAL A 59 7.33 11.77 -11.37
N TRP A 60 6.25 11.04 -11.11
CA TRP A 60 5.34 10.59 -12.17
C TRP A 60 4.52 11.75 -12.73
N LEU A 61 4.12 12.69 -11.88
CA LEU A 61 3.34 13.88 -12.26
C LEU A 61 4.21 14.95 -12.91
N SER A 62 5.52 14.97 -12.63
CA SER A 62 6.46 15.90 -13.26
C SER A 62 6.73 15.59 -14.73
N ARG A 63 6.26 14.45 -15.23
CA ARG A 63 6.39 14.07 -16.63
C ARG A 63 5.25 14.67 -17.45
N GLU A 64 5.62 15.46 -18.45
CA GLU A 64 4.69 16.18 -19.32
C GLU A 64 3.67 15.24 -19.98
N ASP A 65 4.12 14.05 -20.39
CA ASP A 65 3.30 13.04 -21.08
C ASP A 65 2.43 12.19 -20.13
N PHE A 66 2.70 12.20 -18.83
CA PHE A 66 2.01 11.32 -17.89
C PHE A 66 0.53 11.70 -17.75
N ASN A 67 0.25 13.00 -17.67
CA ASN A 67 -1.12 13.50 -17.55
C ASN A 67 -1.98 13.18 -18.77
N GLU A 68 -1.36 13.11 -19.96
CA GLU A 68 -2.04 12.74 -21.21
C GLU A 68 -2.25 11.22 -21.32
N LYS A 69 -1.26 10.43 -20.86
CA LYS A 69 -1.30 8.96 -20.92
C LYS A 69 -2.29 8.35 -19.93
N MET A 70 -2.48 8.96 -18.75
CA MET A 70 -3.30 8.38 -17.68
C MET A 70 -4.78 8.19 -18.06
N PRO A 71 -5.47 9.18 -18.69
CA PRO A 71 -6.83 8.99 -19.22
C PRO A 71 -6.92 7.89 -20.28
N VAL A 72 -5.91 7.77 -21.15
CA VAL A 72 -5.86 6.71 -22.18
C VAL A 72 -5.85 5.34 -21.49
N TRP A 73 -4.90 5.10 -20.58
CA TRP A 73 -4.82 3.85 -19.83
C TRP A 73 -6.08 3.56 -19.01
N TRP A 74 -6.71 4.59 -18.43
CA TRP A 74 -7.94 4.44 -17.65
C TRP A 74 -9.12 3.91 -18.48
N ASN A 75 -9.13 4.22 -19.78
CA ASN A 75 -10.20 3.86 -20.71
C ASN A 75 -9.92 2.57 -21.50
N GLU A 76 -8.69 2.05 -21.48
CA GLU A 76 -8.35 0.74 -22.06
C GLU A 76 -9.02 -0.44 -21.33
N VAL A 77 -9.44 -0.25 -20.07
CA VAL A 77 -10.07 -1.31 -19.29
C VAL A 77 -11.57 -1.38 -19.56
N SER A 78 -11.99 -2.51 -20.14
CA SER A 78 -13.40 -2.80 -20.43
C SER A 78 -14.27 -2.80 -19.17
N ARG A 79 -15.50 -2.28 -19.32
CA ARG A 79 -16.46 -2.15 -18.22
C ARG A 79 -16.88 -3.53 -17.70
N LYS A 80 -16.75 -3.76 -16.40
CA LYS A 80 -17.27 -4.96 -15.71
C LYS A 80 -18.68 -4.72 -15.16
N ARG A 81 -19.41 -5.81 -14.83
CA ARG A 81 -20.77 -5.74 -14.24
C ARG A 81 -20.81 -5.03 -12.88
N SER A 82 -19.73 -5.08 -12.09
CA SER A 82 -19.62 -4.41 -10.80
C SER A 82 -18.72 -3.17 -10.90
N ASN A 83 -19.20 -2.04 -10.38
CA ASN A 83 -18.47 -0.78 -10.32
C ASN A 83 -17.18 -0.91 -9.49
N ILE A 84 -17.22 -1.63 -8.36
CA ILE A 84 -16.03 -1.89 -7.52
C ILE A 84 -15.00 -2.71 -8.28
N LEU A 85 -15.43 -3.76 -8.99
CA LEU A 85 -14.52 -4.61 -9.76
C LEU A 85 -13.92 -3.86 -10.95
N ASN A 86 -14.70 -2.96 -11.55
CA ASN A 86 -14.26 -2.08 -12.63
C ASN A 86 -13.20 -1.10 -12.13
N PHE A 87 -13.50 -0.34 -11.08
CA PHE A 87 -12.57 0.61 -10.47
C PHE A 87 -11.26 -0.08 -10.04
N ALA A 88 -11.35 -1.22 -9.36
CA ALA A 88 -10.16 -1.99 -8.97
C ALA A 88 -9.37 -2.51 -10.18
N ALA A 89 -10.03 -2.87 -11.28
CA ALA A 89 -9.35 -3.29 -12.51
C ALA A 89 -8.63 -2.11 -13.18
N LYS A 90 -9.26 -0.95 -13.26
CA LYS A 90 -8.68 0.29 -13.78
C LYS A 90 -7.43 0.70 -13.00
N LEU A 91 -7.51 0.75 -11.67
CA LEU A 91 -6.36 1.05 -10.82
C LEU A 91 -5.20 0.07 -11.03
N ARG A 92 -5.48 -1.24 -11.10
CA ARG A 92 -4.44 -2.25 -11.34
C ARG A 92 -3.78 -2.09 -12.71
N HIS A 93 -4.57 -1.76 -13.73
CA HIS A 93 -4.09 -1.57 -15.10
C HIS A 93 -3.23 -0.32 -15.23
N CYS A 94 -3.73 0.83 -14.79
CA CYS A 94 -2.97 2.08 -14.78
C CYS A 94 -1.66 1.94 -14.01
N ARG A 95 -1.70 1.29 -12.84
CA ARG A 95 -0.48 0.96 -12.07
C ARG A 95 0.56 0.18 -12.89
N LYS A 96 0.12 -0.83 -13.65
CA LYS A 96 1.02 -1.65 -14.48
C LYS A 96 1.59 -0.83 -15.64
N ARG A 97 0.74 -0.01 -16.28
CA ARG A 97 1.13 0.90 -17.37
C ARG A 97 2.18 1.91 -16.89
N SER A 98 1.91 2.59 -15.77
CA SER A 98 2.88 3.50 -15.15
C SER A 98 4.21 2.79 -14.91
N LYS A 99 4.23 1.66 -14.17
CA LYS A 99 5.48 0.91 -13.95
C LYS A 99 6.28 0.63 -15.21
N ASN A 100 5.64 0.12 -16.25
CA ASN A 100 6.31 -0.23 -17.50
C ASN A 100 6.88 1.02 -18.20
N ASP A 101 6.16 2.12 -18.14
CA ASP A 101 6.56 3.39 -18.74
C ASP A 101 7.76 4.02 -18.01
N ALA A 102 7.92 3.84 -16.69
CA ALA A 102 9.16 4.25 -16.00
C ALA A 102 10.34 3.32 -16.27
N LEU A 103 10.11 2.04 -16.53
CA LEU A 103 11.19 1.10 -16.87
C LEU A 103 11.78 1.36 -18.27
N GLN A 104 11.11 2.13 -19.14
CA GLN A 104 11.63 2.50 -20.46
C GLN A 104 12.63 3.67 -20.42
N ILE A 105 12.86 4.25 -19.25
CA ILE A 105 13.74 5.42 -19.04
C ILE A 105 15.05 5.01 -18.34
N LEU A 106 15.16 3.76 -17.90
CA LEU A 106 16.38 3.13 -17.37
C LEU A 106 16.99 2.22 -18.43
#